data_AF-A0A9P9DFX9-F1
#
_entry.id   AF-A0A9P9DFX9-F1
#
_cell.length_a   1.000
_cell.length_b   1.000
_cell.length_c   1.000
_cell.angle_alpha   90.00
_cell.angle_beta   90.00
_cell.angle_gamma   90.00
#
_symmetry.space_group_name_H-M   'P 1'
#
loop_
_entity.id
_entity.type
_entity.pdbx_description
1 polymer ?
#
loop_
_entity_poly.entity_id
_entity_poly.type
_entity_poly.pdbx_seq_one_letter_code
_entity_poly.pdbx_strand_id
1 'polypeptide(L)'
;YPKPQEWLDFETMWKINELEVIKVESGSRSNNTQILKVAIKKVAAQSKIDPRLILALIMQESTGDANVSCTNNNRDCGLMQIHGGGDLKTGHTVEDMIREGVFGIPTGSQEFPNGWPGFLDLAGNPFAAAHAYNAGRLTSVMLNVDDGARSVSYANDIASRLLGWNGAKEGC
;
A
#
# COMPACT_ATOMS: atom_id res chain seq x y z
N TYR A 1 -15.74 -10.26 1.77
CA TYR A 1 -14.89 -9.22 2.40
C TYR A 1 -15.76 -8.24 3.19
N PRO A 2 -15.24 -7.64 4.28
CA PRO A 2 -15.99 -6.73 5.13
C PRO A 2 -16.40 -5.46 4.38
N LYS A 3 -17.58 -4.94 4.68
CA LYS A 3 -18.12 -3.69 4.13
C LYS A 3 -17.45 -2.48 4.79
N PRO A 4 -17.42 -1.30 4.13
CA PRO A 4 -16.80 -0.09 4.69
C PRO A 4 -17.27 0.32 6.10
N GLN A 5 -18.51 -0.05 6.48
CA GLN A 5 -19.09 0.22 7.80
C GLN A 5 -18.57 -0.73 8.89
N GLU A 6 -17.99 -1.86 8.52
CA GLU A 6 -17.43 -2.86 9.44
C GLU A 6 -15.94 -2.59 9.73
N TRP A 7 -15.28 -1.79 8.89
CA TRP A 7 -13.87 -1.44 9.09
C TRP A 7 -13.72 -0.50 10.27
N LEU A 8 -12.59 -0.62 10.96
CA LEU A 8 -12.18 0.36 11.96
C LEU A 8 -12.10 1.77 11.35
N ASP A 9 -12.26 2.80 12.18
CA ASP A 9 -11.93 4.16 11.76
C ASP A 9 -10.41 4.32 11.56
N PHE A 10 -10.01 5.34 10.80
CA PHE A 10 -8.61 5.56 10.46
C PHE A 10 -7.72 5.78 11.69
N GLU A 11 -8.19 6.49 12.72
CA GLU A 11 -7.37 6.81 13.89
C GLU A 11 -7.13 5.57 14.74
N THR A 12 -8.15 4.74 14.91
CA THR A 12 -8.06 3.44 15.57
C THR A 12 -7.10 2.51 14.82
N MET A 13 -7.25 2.42 13.50
CA MET A 13 -6.39 1.60 12.66
C MET A 13 -4.93 2.10 12.66
N TRP A 14 -4.71 3.41 12.64
CA TRP A 14 -3.37 4.01 12.79
C TRP A 14 -2.73 3.61 14.12
N LYS A 15 -3.44 3.78 15.24
CA LYS A 15 -2.93 3.45 16.59
C LYS A 15 -2.50 1.99 16.72
N ILE A 16 -3.20 1.07 16.06
CA ILE A 16 -2.86 -0.36 16.02
C ILE A 16 -1.52 -0.60 15.30
N ASN A 17 -1.27 0.12 14.21
CA ASN A 17 -0.12 -0.09 13.33
C ASN A 17 1.09 0.77 13.69
N GLU A 18 0.90 1.87 14.42
CA GLU A 18 1.94 2.86 14.76
C GLU A 18 3.15 2.22 15.43
N LEU A 19 2.94 1.23 16.33
CA LEU A 19 4.05 0.51 16.96
C LEU A 19 4.86 -0.31 15.96
N GLU A 20 4.23 -0.91 14.95
CA GLU A 20 4.95 -1.67 13.93
C GLU A 20 5.75 -0.74 13.01
N VAL A 21 5.16 0.40 12.63
CA VAL A 21 5.87 1.47 11.89
C VAL A 21 7.10 1.95 12.67
N ILE A 22 6.94 2.28 13.96
CA ILE A 22 8.06 2.73 14.79
C ILE A 22 9.15 1.66 14.91
N LYS A 23 8.79 0.37 15.00
CA LYS A 23 9.79 -0.72 15.09
C LYS A 23 10.65 -0.78 13.84
N VAL A 24 10.04 -0.75 12.65
CA VAL A 24 10.81 -0.80 11.39
C VAL A 24 11.58 0.50 11.16
N GLU A 25 11.05 1.63 11.61
CA GLU A 25 11.73 2.92 11.59
C GLU A 25 12.84 3.04 12.63
N SER A 26 12.91 2.22 13.68
CA SER A 26 13.84 2.42 14.82
C SER A 26 15.34 2.30 14.49
N GLY A 27 15.70 1.93 13.25
CA GLY A 27 17.05 2.11 12.70
C GLY A 27 17.32 3.50 12.09
N SER A 28 16.28 4.29 11.86
CA SER A 28 16.22 5.61 11.22
C SER A 28 15.62 6.64 12.20
N ARG A 29 16.44 7.55 12.73
CA ARG A 29 16.06 8.61 13.69
C ARG A 29 15.07 9.67 13.13
N SER A 30 14.29 9.37 12.10
CA SER A 30 13.38 10.30 11.45
C SER A 30 11.98 10.21 12.04
N ASN A 31 11.33 11.37 12.22
CA ASN A 31 9.93 11.50 12.64
C ASN A 31 8.96 11.10 11.51
N ASN A 32 9.29 10.03 10.77
CA ASN A 32 8.62 9.61 9.55
C ASN A 32 7.21 9.08 9.85
N THR A 33 6.98 8.45 11.00
CA THR A 33 5.64 8.06 11.48
C THR A 33 4.60 9.19 11.37
N GLN A 34 4.89 10.41 11.84
CA GLN A 34 3.94 11.53 11.73
C GLN A 34 3.82 12.06 10.30
N ILE A 35 4.93 12.11 9.55
CA ILE A 35 4.95 12.51 8.15
C ILE A 35 4.08 11.54 7.31
N LEU A 36 4.21 10.24 7.55
CA LEU A 36 3.45 9.16 6.94
C LEU A 36 1.96 9.33 7.18
N LYS A 37 1.53 9.53 8.44
CA LYS A 37 0.12 9.76 8.76
C LYS A 37 -0.48 10.95 8.02
N VAL A 38 0.25 12.07 7.98
CA VAL A 38 -0.19 13.29 7.30
C VAL A 38 -0.24 13.08 5.79
N ALA A 39 0.78 12.46 5.21
CA ALA A 39 0.84 12.17 3.79
C ALA A 39 -0.28 11.22 3.34
N ILE A 40 -0.58 10.16 4.09
CA ILE A 40 -1.71 9.26 3.82
C ILE A 40 -3.02 10.06 3.73
N LYS A 41 -3.31 10.88 4.73
CA LYS A 41 -4.54 11.70 4.75
C LYS A 41 -4.60 12.68 3.58
N LYS A 42 -3.46 13.30 3.24
CA LYS A 42 -3.36 14.26 2.13
C LYS A 42 -3.61 13.58 0.79
N VAL A 43 -2.94 12.46 0.52
CA VAL A 43 -3.12 11.72 -0.74
C VAL A 43 -4.53 11.14 -0.83
N ALA A 44 -5.08 10.60 0.26
CA ALA A 44 -6.48 10.15 0.33
C ALA A 44 -7.48 11.25 -0.07
N ALA A 45 -7.30 12.47 0.44
CA ALA A 45 -8.16 13.60 0.08
C ALA A 45 -8.07 13.97 -1.40
N GLN A 46 -6.88 13.85 -2.00
CA GLN A 46 -6.63 14.16 -3.40
C GLN A 46 -7.17 13.06 -4.35
N SER A 47 -6.96 11.79 -4.01
CA SER A 47 -7.37 10.65 -4.82
C SER A 47 -8.82 10.24 -4.61
N LYS A 48 -9.45 10.71 -3.52
CA LYS A 48 -10.76 10.27 -3.03
C LYS A 48 -10.80 8.79 -2.61
N ILE A 49 -9.64 8.16 -2.45
CA ILE A 49 -9.52 6.82 -1.88
C ILE A 49 -9.59 6.92 -0.36
N ASP A 50 -10.27 5.98 0.28
CA ASP A 50 -10.36 5.91 1.73
C ASP A 50 -8.95 5.75 2.35
N PRO A 51 -8.54 6.61 3.30
CA PRO A 51 -7.20 6.57 3.87
C PRO A 51 -6.89 5.24 4.59
N ARG A 52 -7.92 4.49 5.01
CA ARG A 52 -7.77 3.15 5.61
C ARG A 52 -7.21 2.14 4.61
N LEU A 53 -7.59 2.25 3.33
CA LEU A 53 -7.09 1.38 2.27
C LEU A 53 -5.63 1.69 1.94
N ILE A 54 -5.26 2.97 1.90
CA ILE A 54 -3.87 3.40 1.70
C ILE A 54 -2.99 2.89 2.84
N LEU A 55 -3.45 3.04 4.10
CA LEU A 55 -2.73 2.51 5.25
C LEU A 55 -2.61 0.98 5.19
N ALA A 56 -3.69 0.26 4.87
CA ALA A 56 -3.65 -1.21 4.76
C ALA A 56 -2.59 -1.67 3.75
N LEU A 57 -2.52 -1.03 2.57
CA LEU A 57 -1.58 -1.38 1.52
C LEU A 57 -0.13 -1.06 1.93
N ILE A 58 0.13 0.11 2.50
CA ILE A 58 1.46 0.49 3.02
C ILE A 58 1.94 -0.54 4.06
N MET A 59 1.05 -0.92 4.99
CA MET A 59 1.41 -1.90 6.01
C MET A 59 1.65 -3.29 5.42
N GLN A 60 1.00 -3.64 4.32
CA GLN A 60 1.22 -4.90 3.61
C GLN A 60 2.54 -4.91 2.84
N GLU A 61 2.90 -3.80 2.19
CA GLU A 61 4.08 -3.71 1.31
C GLU A 61 5.39 -3.46 2.07
N SER A 62 5.36 -2.62 3.11
CA SER A 62 6.59 -2.17 3.79
C SER A 62 6.48 -2.12 5.31
N THR A 63 5.33 -2.47 5.89
CA THR A 63 5.06 -2.23 7.32
C THR A 63 5.19 -0.74 7.70
N GLY A 64 5.12 0.17 6.70
CA GLY A 64 5.32 1.60 6.88
C GLY A 64 6.79 2.06 6.90
N ASP A 65 7.75 1.20 6.57
CA ASP A 65 9.17 1.60 6.48
C ASP A 65 9.43 2.47 5.24
N ALA A 66 9.58 3.77 5.45
CA ALA A 66 9.94 4.72 4.39
C ALA A 66 11.35 4.48 3.81
N ASN A 67 12.21 3.71 4.48
CA ASN A 67 13.55 3.34 4.01
C ASN A 67 13.62 1.89 3.47
N VAL A 68 12.47 1.23 3.28
CA VAL A 68 12.42 -0.16 2.80
C VAL A 68 13.27 -0.31 1.53
N SER A 69 14.05 -1.38 1.46
CA SER A 69 14.85 -1.65 0.27
C SER A 69 13.95 -2.08 -0.88
N CYS A 70 14.26 -1.62 -2.09
CA CYS A 70 13.54 -2.05 -3.28
C CYS A 70 13.64 -3.57 -3.49
N THR A 71 12.58 -4.15 -4.04
CA THR A 71 12.50 -5.58 -4.36
C THR A 71 12.48 -5.80 -5.87
N ASN A 72 12.34 -7.08 -6.30
CA ASN A 72 12.21 -7.46 -7.70
C ASN A 72 13.34 -6.91 -8.62
N ASN A 73 14.59 -7.06 -8.17
CA ASN A 73 15.80 -6.50 -8.82
C ASN A 73 15.82 -4.97 -8.88
N ASN A 74 15.49 -4.30 -7.77
CA ASN A 74 15.44 -2.84 -7.61
C ASN A 74 14.38 -2.15 -8.49
N ARG A 75 13.31 -2.87 -8.84
CA ARG A 75 12.24 -2.33 -9.68
C ARG A 75 11.03 -1.89 -8.88
N ASP A 76 10.78 -2.54 -7.74
CA ASP A 76 9.62 -2.29 -6.91
C ASP A 76 10.11 -1.52 -5.68
N CYS A 77 9.75 -0.24 -5.57
CA CYS A 77 10.40 0.69 -4.63
C CYS A 77 9.39 1.51 -3.83
N GLY A 78 9.90 2.13 -2.76
CA GLY A 78 9.15 3.01 -1.88
C GLY A 78 8.15 2.30 -0.97
N LEU A 79 7.36 3.09 -0.25
CA LEU A 79 6.43 2.62 0.80
C LEU A 79 5.41 1.58 0.34
N MET A 80 5.00 1.65 -0.92
CA MET A 80 3.99 0.77 -1.50
C MET A 80 4.59 -0.18 -2.54
N GLN A 81 5.93 -0.31 -2.59
CA GLN A 81 6.66 -1.22 -3.49
C GLN A 81 6.11 -1.22 -4.93
N ILE A 82 5.79 -0.04 -5.46
CA ILE A 82 5.25 0.07 -6.80
C ILE A 82 6.38 -0.11 -7.83
N HIS A 83 6.07 -0.81 -8.92
CA HIS A 83 6.99 -1.00 -10.03
C HIS A 83 7.37 0.33 -10.68
N GLY A 84 8.68 0.60 -10.76
CA GLY A 84 9.25 1.86 -11.25
C GLY A 84 9.19 3.03 -10.28
N GLY A 85 8.81 2.78 -9.02
CA GLY A 85 8.71 3.81 -7.98
C GLY A 85 10.06 4.36 -7.53
N GLY A 86 9.99 5.53 -6.90
CA GLY A 86 11.13 6.14 -6.21
C GLY A 86 11.26 5.70 -4.75
N ASP A 87 12.39 6.05 -4.14
CA ASP A 87 12.64 5.90 -2.71
C ASP A 87 13.39 7.14 -2.16
N LEU A 88 13.66 7.17 -0.86
CA LEU A 88 14.37 8.29 -0.24
C LEU A 88 15.79 8.49 -0.82
N LYS A 89 16.43 7.44 -1.36
CA LYS A 89 17.79 7.52 -1.93
C LYS A 89 17.78 8.18 -3.31
N THR A 90 16.67 8.09 -4.03
CA THR A 90 16.46 8.80 -5.30
C THR A 90 15.88 10.21 -5.10
N GLY A 91 15.76 10.66 -3.84
CA GLY A 91 15.31 12.00 -3.49
C GLY A 91 13.79 12.16 -3.36
N HIS A 92 13.03 11.06 -3.40
CA HIS A 92 11.58 11.10 -3.19
C HIS A 92 11.26 11.40 -1.73
N THR A 93 10.12 12.05 -1.50
CA THR A 93 9.55 12.21 -0.16
C THR A 93 8.59 11.07 0.18
N VAL A 94 8.20 10.96 1.45
CA VAL A 94 7.12 10.07 1.88
C VAL A 94 5.82 10.32 1.13
N GLU A 95 5.49 11.58 0.84
CA GLU A 95 4.30 11.91 0.05
C GLU A 95 4.43 11.42 -1.39
N ASP A 96 5.59 11.60 -2.02
CA ASP A 96 5.81 11.14 -3.41
C ASP A 96 5.63 9.63 -3.52
N MET A 97 6.23 8.85 -2.61
CA MET A 97 6.10 7.39 -2.61
C MET A 97 4.65 6.91 -2.48
N ILE A 98 3.82 7.60 -1.68
CA ILE A 98 2.40 7.28 -1.54
C ILE A 98 1.62 7.71 -2.77
N ARG A 99 1.95 8.86 -3.36
CA ARG A 99 1.32 9.34 -4.60
C ARG A 99 1.56 8.38 -5.74
N GLU A 100 2.78 7.87 -5.90
CA GLU A 100 3.10 6.88 -6.92
C GLU A 100 2.31 5.58 -6.71
N GLY A 101 2.29 5.03 -5.50
CA GLY A 101 1.49 3.84 -5.20
C GLY A 101 -0.01 4.01 -5.43
N VAL A 102 -0.55 5.21 -5.17
CA VAL A 102 -1.99 5.47 -5.27
C VAL A 102 -2.43 5.83 -6.70
N PHE A 103 -1.73 6.74 -7.36
CA PHE A 103 -2.10 7.24 -8.69
C PHE A 103 -1.44 6.44 -9.83
N GLY A 104 -0.44 5.63 -9.51
CA GLY A 104 0.45 5.05 -10.49
C GLY A 104 1.51 6.03 -10.97
N ILE A 105 2.37 5.51 -11.83
CA ILE A 105 3.48 6.21 -12.46
C ILE A 105 3.13 6.34 -13.94
N PRO A 106 2.82 7.54 -14.45
CA PRO A 106 2.36 7.70 -15.83
C PRO A 106 3.46 7.38 -16.87
N THR A 107 4.73 7.67 -16.53
CA THR A 107 5.94 7.29 -17.27
C THR A 107 7.10 7.37 -16.27
N GLY A 108 7.86 6.30 -16.06
CA GLY A 108 8.78 6.23 -14.93
C GLY A 108 10.13 5.65 -15.30
N SER A 109 11.12 6.51 -15.53
CA SER A 109 12.53 6.14 -15.80
C SER A 109 12.81 5.42 -17.13
N GLN A 110 14.10 5.32 -17.46
CA GLN A 110 14.61 4.59 -18.62
C GLN A 110 14.22 3.09 -18.59
N GLU A 111 13.94 2.56 -17.40
CA GLU A 111 13.57 1.14 -17.19
C GLU A 111 12.06 0.88 -17.32
N PHE A 112 11.18 1.88 -17.06
CA PHE A 112 9.72 1.73 -17.17
C PHE A 112 9.09 2.82 -18.07
N PRO A 113 9.38 2.79 -19.38
CA PRO A 113 8.95 3.83 -20.31
C PRO A 113 7.43 3.94 -20.46
N ASN A 114 6.69 2.87 -20.16
CA ASN A 114 5.24 2.82 -20.23
C ASN A 114 4.55 3.14 -18.89
N GLY A 115 5.32 3.37 -17.82
CA GLY A 115 4.77 3.58 -16.48
C GLY A 115 4.18 2.32 -15.84
N TRP A 116 3.47 2.52 -14.73
CA TRP A 116 2.75 1.48 -13.98
C TRP A 116 1.45 2.03 -13.38
N PRO A 117 0.29 1.36 -13.53
CA PRO A 117 -0.97 1.89 -13.03
C PRO A 117 -1.06 1.81 -11.50
N GLY A 118 -1.76 2.78 -10.90
CA GLY A 118 -2.29 2.63 -9.54
C GLY A 118 -3.54 1.76 -9.60
N PHE A 119 -3.65 0.75 -8.73
CA PHE A 119 -4.78 -0.19 -8.75
C PHE A 119 -5.88 0.12 -7.74
N LEU A 120 -5.71 1.11 -6.86
CA LEU A 120 -6.63 1.35 -5.73
C LEU A 120 -8.03 1.89 -6.12
N ASP A 121 -8.23 2.39 -7.34
CA ASP A 121 -9.53 2.90 -7.83
C ASP A 121 -10.31 1.87 -8.68
N LEU A 122 -10.00 0.57 -8.54
CA LEU A 122 -10.56 -0.44 -9.43
C LEU A 122 -12.04 -0.74 -9.13
N ALA A 123 -12.93 -0.09 -9.89
CA ALA A 123 -14.38 -0.33 -9.95
C ALA A 123 -15.12 -0.35 -8.59
N GLY A 124 -14.54 0.31 -7.57
CA GLY A 124 -15.11 0.38 -6.23
C GLY A 124 -15.01 -0.91 -5.40
N ASN A 125 -14.29 -1.96 -5.86
CA ASN A 125 -13.96 -3.10 -5.01
C ASN A 125 -12.50 -3.01 -4.53
N PRO A 126 -12.25 -2.56 -3.29
CA PRO A 126 -10.90 -2.37 -2.77
C PRO A 126 -10.11 -3.68 -2.62
N PHE A 127 -10.78 -4.81 -2.47
CA PHE A 127 -10.12 -6.11 -2.36
C PHE A 127 -9.66 -6.61 -3.73
N ALA A 128 -10.47 -6.37 -4.76
CA ALA A 128 -10.06 -6.64 -6.14
C ALA A 128 -8.94 -5.71 -6.59
N ALA A 129 -8.98 -4.44 -6.16
CA ALA A 129 -7.89 -3.49 -6.32
C ALA A 129 -6.59 -3.99 -5.67
N ALA A 130 -6.65 -4.47 -4.42
CA ALA A 130 -5.51 -5.04 -3.72
C ALA A 130 -4.93 -6.28 -4.43
N HIS A 131 -5.80 -7.20 -4.89
CA HIS A 131 -5.38 -8.35 -5.71
C HIS A 131 -4.66 -7.88 -6.98
N ALA A 132 -5.24 -6.91 -7.70
CA ALA A 132 -4.64 -6.38 -8.92
C ALA A 132 -3.31 -5.67 -8.67
N TYR A 133 -3.20 -4.97 -7.53
CA TYR A 133 -1.96 -4.33 -7.09
C TYR A 133 -0.83 -5.34 -6.92
N ASN A 134 -1.11 -6.46 -6.25
CA ASN A 134 -0.12 -7.51 -6.02
C ASN A 134 0.17 -8.38 -7.26
N ALA A 135 -0.87 -8.78 -8.00
CA ALA A 135 -0.77 -9.72 -9.10
C ALA A 135 -0.46 -9.07 -10.46
N GLY A 136 -0.61 -7.74 -10.57
CA GLY A 136 -0.54 -7.00 -11.84
C GLY A 136 -1.66 -7.33 -12.82
N ARG A 137 -2.68 -8.09 -12.40
CA ARG A 137 -3.81 -8.54 -13.22
C ARG A 137 -5.05 -8.79 -12.37
N LEU A 138 -6.22 -8.84 -13.01
CA LEU A 138 -7.47 -9.18 -12.35
C LEU A 138 -8.42 -9.87 -13.34
N THR A 139 -8.84 -11.08 -13.02
CA THR A 139 -9.82 -11.83 -13.84
C THR A 139 -11.27 -11.47 -13.50
N SER A 140 -11.56 -11.13 -12.23
CA SER A 140 -12.92 -10.79 -11.79
C SER A 140 -12.88 -9.81 -10.63
N VAL A 141 -13.63 -8.70 -10.74
CA VAL A 141 -13.83 -7.74 -9.64
C VAL A 141 -14.54 -8.36 -8.44
N MET A 142 -15.16 -9.53 -8.58
CA MET A 142 -15.80 -10.24 -7.47
C MET A 142 -14.84 -11.15 -6.70
N LEU A 143 -13.61 -11.36 -7.20
CA LEU A 143 -12.63 -12.30 -6.64
C LEU A 143 -13.20 -13.71 -6.42
N ASN A 144 -14.11 -14.13 -7.30
CA ASN A 144 -14.77 -15.43 -7.27
C ASN A 144 -14.20 -16.44 -8.29
N VAL A 145 -13.12 -16.06 -8.98
CA VAL A 145 -12.40 -16.89 -9.94
C VAL A 145 -10.97 -16.98 -9.47
N ASP A 146 -10.47 -18.21 -9.29
CA ASP A 146 -9.06 -18.46 -9.11
C ASP A 146 -8.35 -18.22 -10.45
N ASP A 147 -7.49 -17.19 -10.50
CA ASP A 147 -6.68 -16.87 -11.67
C ASP A 147 -5.26 -17.41 -11.56
N GLY A 148 -4.98 -18.27 -10.57
CA GLY A 148 -3.68 -18.86 -10.29
C GLY A 148 -2.65 -17.87 -9.75
N ALA A 149 -3.03 -16.60 -9.49
CA ALA A 149 -2.18 -15.68 -8.75
C ALA A 149 -2.26 -16.00 -7.25
N ARG A 150 -1.11 -15.96 -6.56
CA ARG A 150 -1.01 -16.17 -5.10
C ARG A 150 -1.68 -15.04 -4.27
N SER A 151 -2.51 -14.21 -4.87
CA SER A 151 -2.97 -12.91 -4.35
C SER A 151 -4.32 -12.94 -3.64
N VAL A 152 -4.98 -14.11 -3.52
CA VAL A 152 -6.17 -14.24 -2.67
C VAL A 152 -5.81 -14.00 -1.19
N SER A 153 -4.64 -14.47 -0.74
CA SER A 153 -4.11 -14.16 0.59
C SER A 153 -3.88 -12.65 0.76
N TYR A 154 -3.34 -11.98 -0.26
CA TYR A 154 -3.13 -10.53 -0.23
C TYR A 154 -4.43 -9.75 0.01
N ALA A 155 -5.51 -10.09 -0.71
CA ALA A 155 -6.81 -9.46 -0.49
C ALA A 155 -7.40 -9.78 0.90
N ASN A 156 -7.19 -10.99 1.41
CA ASN A 156 -7.58 -11.40 2.77
C ASN A 156 -6.80 -10.65 3.86
N ASP A 157 -5.50 -10.44 3.65
CA ASP A 157 -4.61 -9.69 4.52
C ASP A 157 -5.06 -8.23 4.61
N ILE A 158 -5.35 -7.59 3.47
CA ILE A 158 -5.90 -6.23 3.44
C ILE A 158 -7.23 -6.17 4.20
N ALA A 159 -8.12 -7.15 4.04
CA ALA A 159 -9.35 -7.22 4.80
C ALA A 159 -9.12 -7.37 6.31
N SER A 160 -8.17 -8.22 6.71
CA SER A 160 -7.80 -8.41 8.11
C SER A 160 -7.21 -7.13 8.71
N ARG A 161 -6.40 -6.38 7.95
CA ARG A 161 -5.86 -5.07 8.39
C ARG A 161 -6.94 -4.04 8.66
N LEU A 162 -7.97 -4.00 7.82
CA LEU A 162 -9.15 -3.11 8.01
C LEU A 162 -9.96 -3.47 9.27
N LEU A 163 -9.81 -4.69 9.77
CA LEU A 163 -10.43 -5.19 11.00
C LEU A 163 -9.49 -5.19 12.22
N GLY A 164 -8.26 -4.66 12.07
CA GLY A 164 -7.33 -4.44 13.18
C GLY A 164 -6.19 -5.45 13.31
N TRP A 165 -5.95 -6.31 12.31
CA TRP A 165 -4.72 -7.08 12.25
C TRP A 165 -3.53 -6.17 11.84
N ASN A 166 -2.43 -6.25 12.57
CA ASN A 166 -1.26 -5.38 12.38
C ASN A 166 -0.12 -6.03 11.56
N GLY A 167 -0.24 -7.30 11.19
CA GLY A 167 0.82 -8.02 10.46
C GLY A 167 1.94 -8.59 11.33
N ALA A 168 1.88 -8.48 12.67
CA ALA A 168 2.92 -9.01 13.55
C ALA A 168 2.94 -10.55 13.67
N LYS A 169 1.89 -11.21 13.20
CA LYS A 169 1.80 -12.67 13.02
C LYS A 169 1.50 -12.93 11.55
N GLU A 170 1.83 -14.13 11.06
CA GLU A 170 1.55 -14.54 9.68
C GLU A 170 0.06 -14.34 9.33
N GLY A 171 -0.17 -13.87 8.10
CA GLY A 171 -1.49 -13.58 7.54
C GLY A 171 -2.25 -14.84 7.13
N CYS A 172 -3.32 -14.66 6.35
CA CYS A 172 -4.18 -15.75 5.88
C CYS A 172 -3.68 -16.41 4.60
#